data_AF-A0A1H3NJ81-F1
#
_entry.id   AF-A0A1H3NJ81-F1
#
_cell.length_a   1.000
_cell.length_b   1.000
_cell.length_c   1.000
_cell.angle_alpha   90.00
_cell.angle_beta   90.00
_cell.angle_gamma   90.00
#
_symmetry.space_group_name_H-M   'P 1'
#
loop_
_entity.id
_entity.type
_entity.pdbx_description
1 polymer ?
#
loop_
_entity_poly.entity_id
_entity_poly.type
_entity_poly.pdbx_seq_one_letter_code
_entity_poly.pdbx_strand_id
1 'polypeptide(L)'
;MEISKDIKKIARTQGYTKADLQAGLAFAKRKNRDSNPPGDFDSAGRFYAHERTRAVESVRSPSRAFPYSQMTAARTVRHCAEVFGAEELHVKRIAKAIETCSEAPATAKEAAEQLAAIRKTLKTVKLEIAEAA
;
A
#
# COMPACT_ATOMS: atom_id res chain seq x y z
N MET A 1 -3.67 5.42 -11.14
CA MET A 1 -3.32 6.14 -9.89
C MET A 1 -1.81 6.28 -9.73
N GLU A 2 -1.28 7.49 -9.54
CA GLU A 2 0.13 7.75 -9.23
C GLU A 2 0.25 8.51 -7.89
N ILE A 3 1.38 8.38 -7.19
CA ILE A 3 1.62 9.18 -5.97
C ILE A 3 1.95 10.62 -6.36
N SER A 4 1.17 11.57 -5.82
CA SER A 4 1.41 13.03 -5.92
C SER A 4 2.82 13.43 -5.47
N LYS A 5 3.39 14.45 -6.12
CA LYS A 5 4.71 15.00 -5.78
C LYS A 5 4.77 15.49 -4.32
N ASP A 6 3.68 16.05 -3.81
CA ASP A 6 3.62 16.58 -2.44
C ASP A 6 3.68 15.46 -1.39
N ILE A 7 2.95 14.36 -1.61
CA ILE A 7 3.01 13.18 -0.75
C ILE A 7 4.44 12.65 -0.70
N LYS A 8 5.12 12.50 -1.86
CA LYS A 8 6.52 12.05 -1.91
C LYS A 8 7.45 12.98 -1.12
N LYS A 9 7.27 14.29 -1.23
CA LYS A 9 8.08 15.29 -0.54
C LYS A 9 7.87 15.23 0.98
N ILE A 10 6.61 15.22 1.43
CA ILE A 10 6.26 15.16 2.86
C ILE A 10 6.74 13.84 3.46
N ALA A 11 6.48 12.71 2.80
CA ALA A 11 6.88 11.39 3.26
C ALA A 11 8.40 11.29 3.44
N ARG A 12 9.19 11.72 2.45
CA ARG A 12 10.66 11.73 2.56
C ARG A 12 11.15 12.61 3.71
N THR A 13 10.55 13.80 3.86
CA THR A 13 10.90 14.74 4.95
C THR A 13 10.63 14.12 6.33
N GLN A 14 9.65 13.22 6.43
CA GLN A 14 9.25 12.56 7.66
C GLN A 14 9.89 11.19 7.88
N GLY A 15 10.87 10.80 7.04
CA GLY A 15 11.65 9.57 7.21
C GLY A 15 11.08 8.33 6.54
N TYR A 16 10.01 8.44 5.74
CA TYR A 16 9.50 7.29 4.98
C TYR A 16 10.45 6.94 3.84
N THR A 17 10.68 5.65 3.66
CA THR A 17 11.58 5.12 2.65
C THR A 17 10.90 5.00 1.29
N LYS A 18 11.69 4.67 0.25
CA LYS A 18 11.15 4.32 -1.07
C LYS A 18 10.26 3.07 -1.00
N ALA A 19 10.62 2.09 -0.18
CA ALA A 19 9.86 0.85 0.03
C ALA A 19 8.46 1.16 0.60
N ASP A 20 8.38 2.03 1.61
CA ASP A 20 7.09 2.45 2.20
C ASP A 20 6.17 3.08 1.15
N LEU A 21 6.71 3.95 0.30
CA LEU A 21 5.97 4.60 -0.79
C LEU A 21 5.47 3.58 -1.83
N GLN A 22 6.31 2.61 -2.22
CA GLN A 22 5.92 1.57 -3.18
C GLN A 22 4.84 0.65 -2.60
N ALA A 23 5.01 0.22 -1.35
CA ALA A 23 4.05 -0.62 -0.64
C ALA A 23 2.69 0.09 -0.47
N GLY A 24 2.70 1.36 -0.02
CA GLY A 24 1.50 2.18 0.14
C GLY A 24 0.75 2.36 -1.18
N LEU A 25 1.45 2.64 -2.28
CA LEU A 25 0.84 2.73 -3.61
C LEU A 25 0.25 1.39 -4.07
N ALA A 26 1.00 0.30 -3.92
CA ALA A 26 0.53 -1.02 -4.32
C ALA A 26 -0.72 -1.43 -3.54
N PHE A 27 -0.73 -1.20 -2.22
CA PHE A 27 -1.91 -1.44 -1.39
C PHE A 27 -3.10 -0.60 -1.82
N ALA A 28 -2.93 0.70 -2.02
CA ALA A 28 -4.02 1.58 -2.41
C ALA A 28 -4.61 1.19 -3.79
N LYS A 29 -3.76 0.90 -4.79
CA LYS A 29 -4.22 0.42 -6.11
C LYS A 29 -4.95 -0.93 -6.02
N ARG A 30 -4.40 -1.89 -5.27
CA ARG A 30 -5.00 -3.23 -5.11
C ARG A 30 -6.32 -3.18 -4.34
N LYS A 31 -6.42 -2.31 -3.32
CA LYS A 31 -7.64 -2.06 -2.54
C LYS A 31 -8.74 -1.45 -3.42
N ASN A 32 -8.39 -0.46 -4.24
CA ASN A 32 -9.33 0.21 -5.14
C ASN A 32 -9.58 -0.54 -6.46
N ARG A 33 -8.94 -1.70 -6.65
CA ARG A 33 -9.02 -2.54 -7.86
C ARG A 33 -8.49 -1.85 -9.12
N ASP A 34 -7.63 -0.84 -8.97
CA ASP A 34 -6.88 -0.21 -10.07
C ASP A 34 -5.75 -1.12 -10.59
N SER A 35 -5.36 -2.13 -9.81
CA SER A 35 -4.38 -3.14 -10.20
C SER A 35 -4.70 -4.46 -9.54
N ASN A 36 -4.44 -5.58 -10.23
CA ASN A 36 -4.52 -6.90 -9.64
C ASN A 36 -3.16 -7.36 -9.09
N PRO A 37 -3.13 -8.15 -8.01
CA PRO A 37 -1.92 -8.88 -7.65
C PRO A 37 -1.52 -9.84 -8.77
N PRO A 38 -0.22 -10.10 -8.99
CA PRO A 38 0.23 -11.08 -9.98
C PRO A 38 -0.19 -12.50 -9.58
N GLY A 39 -0.62 -13.28 -10.56
CA GLY A 39 -1.11 -14.63 -10.37
C GLY A 39 -1.91 -15.12 -11.56
N ASP A 40 -2.24 -16.41 -11.53
CA ASP A 40 -2.94 -17.09 -12.61
C ASP A 40 -4.28 -17.65 -12.14
N PHE A 41 -5.23 -17.73 -13.06
CA PHE A 41 -6.46 -18.50 -12.89
C PHE A 41 -6.27 -19.87 -13.51
N ASP A 42 -6.69 -20.91 -12.80
CA ASP A 42 -6.82 -22.23 -13.41
C ASP A 42 -8.14 -22.36 -14.19
N SER A 43 -8.32 -23.50 -14.88
CA SER A 43 -9.53 -23.81 -15.66
C SER A 43 -10.81 -23.89 -14.83
N ALA A 44 -10.70 -23.98 -13.49
CA ALA A 44 -11.83 -23.98 -12.57
C ALA A 44 -12.09 -22.59 -11.95
N GLY A 45 -11.40 -21.54 -12.42
CA GLY A 45 -11.57 -20.16 -11.96
C GLY A 45 -10.95 -19.87 -10.58
N ARG A 46 -10.01 -20.70 -10.11
CA ARG A 46 -9.29 -20.48 -8.85
C ARG A 46 -8.05 -19.64 -9.10
N PHE A 47 -7.87 -18.57 -8.33
CA PHE A 47 -6.72 -17.66 -8.45
C PHE A 47 -5.57 -18.09 -7.54
N TYR A 48 -4.39 -18.28 -8.12
CA TYR A 48 -3.15 -18.57 -7.40
C TYR A 48 -2.18 -17.40 -7.53
N ALA A 49 -1.79 -16.81 -6.40
CA ALA A 49 -0.88 -15.67 -6.39
C ALA A 49 0.57 -16.12 -6.66
N HIS A 50 1.29 -15.35 -7.48
CA HIS A 50 2.73 -15.55 -7.71
C HIS A 50 3.57 -15.03 -6.54
N GLU A 51 3.12 -13.97 -5.88
CA GLU A 51 3.79 -13.40 -4.71
C GLU A 51 3.51 -14.27 -3.47
N ARG A 52 4.52 -15.04 -3.05
CA ARG A 52 4.44 -16.03 -1.96
C ARG A 52 4.84 -15.45 -0.60
N THR A 53 4.22 -14.34 -0.19
CA THR A 53 4.51 -13.76 1.12
C THR A 53 3.80 -14.51 2.24
N ARG A 54 4.23 -14.33 3.50
CA ARG A 54 3.61 -14.99 4.67
C ARG A 54 2.10 -14.72 4.76
N ALA A 55 1.65 -13.52 4.40
CA ALA A 55 0.23 -13.19 4.32
C ALA A 55 -0.55 -14.10 3.35
N VAL A 56 0.05 -14.46 2.21
CA VAL A 56 -0.56 -15.34 1.20
C VAL A 56 -0.42 -16.82 1.58
N GLU A 57 0.69 -17.21 2.17
CA GLU A 57 0.93 -18.61 2.53
C GLU A 57 0.17 -19.07 3.78
N SER A 58 -0.17 -18.13 4.66
CA SER A 58 -0.94 -18.41 5.87
C SER A 58 -2.44 -18.62 5.63
N VAL A 59 -2.96 -18.27 4.44
CA VAL A 59 -4.37 -18.48 4.11
C VAL A 59 -4.61 -19.85 3.46
N ARG A 60 -5.86 -20.30 3.51
CA ARG A 60 -6.30 -21.52 2.82
C ARG A 60 -5.97 -21.45 1.33
N SER A 61 -5.50 -22.58 0.78
CA SER A 61 -5.31 -22.71 -0.67
C SER A 61 -6.64 -22.56 -1.44
N PRO A 62 -6.64 -21.94 -2.63
CA PRO A 62 -7.82 -21.78 -3.45
C PRO A 62 -8.56 -23.11 -3.69
N SER A 63 -9.89 -23.10 -3.55
CA SER A 63 -10.74 -24.28 -3.72
C SER A 63 -12.04 -23.88 -4.41
N ARG A 64 -12.87 -24.85 -4.82
CA ARG A 64 -14.18 -24.55 -5.45
C ARG A 64 -15.07 -23.64 -4.59
N ALA A 65 -15.07 -23.85 -3.28
CA ALA A 65 -15.84 -23.02 -2.34
C ALA A 65 -15.18 -21.67 -2.04
N PHE A 66 -13.86 -21.58 -2.17
CA PHE A 66 -13.08 -20.36 -1.87
C PHE A 66 -12.03 -20.10 -2.96
N PRO A 67 -12.45 -19.73 -4.18
CA PRO A 67 -11.55 -19.65 -5.34
C PRO A 67 -10.56 -18.48 -5.26
N TYR A 68 -10.83 -17.49 -4.40
CA TYR A 68 -10.09 -16.22 -4.34
C TYR A 68 -9.33 -16.00 -3.04
N SER A 69 -9.09 -17.05 -2.24
CA SER A 69 -8.44 -16.93 -0.92
C SER A 69 -7.09 -16.22 -1.01
N GLN A 70 -6.24 -16.60 -1.95
CA GLN A 70 -4.93 -15.97 -2.16
C GLN A 70 -5.03 -14.58 -2.80
N MET A 71 -5.99 -14.34 -3.72
CA MET A 71 -6.21 -13.00 -4.29
C MET A 71 -6.57 -12.00 -3.19
N THR A 72 -7.47 -12.38 -2.30
CA THR A 72 -7.89 -11.53 -1.18
C THR A 72 -6.71 -11.27 -0.24
N ALA A 73 -5.92 -12.28 0.08
CA ALA A 73 -4.70 -12.12 0.88
C ALA A 73 -3.69 -11.17 0.22
N ALA A 74 -3.48 -11.30 -1.09
CA ALA A 74 -2.56 -10.48 -1.87
C ALA A 74 -3.01 -9.01 -2.06
N ARG A 75 -4.23 -8.66 -1.63
CA ARG A 75 -4.75 -7.28 -1.56
C ARG A 75 -4.62 -6.65 -0.17
N THR A 76 -4.14 -7.39 0.82
CA THR A 76 -4.01 -6.88 2.19
C THR A 76 -2.81 -5.95 2.34
N VAL A 77 -2.89 -5.06 3.33
CA VAL A 77 -1.76 -4.19 3.72
C VAL A 77 -0.52 -5.02 4.08
N ARG A 78 -0.70 -6.11 4.83
CA ARG A 78 0.39 -6.98 5.28
C ARG A 78 1.16 -7.54 4.11
N HIS A 79 0.44 -8.07 3.13
CA HIS A 79 1.06 -8.61 1.93
C HIS A 79 1.87 -7.54 1.18
N CYS A 80 1.30 -6.35 0.94
CA CYS A 80 2.04 -5.27 0.28
C CYS A 80 3.26 -4.82 1.10
N ALA A 81 3.17 -4.79 2.43
CA ALA A 81 4.31 -4.49 3.29
C ALA A 81 5.42 -5.54 3.12
N GLU A 82 5.08 -6.83 3.11
CA GLU A 82 6.02 -7.94 2.91
C GLU A 82 6.69 -7.91 1.53
N VAL A 83 5.93 -7.68 0.44
CA VAL A 83 6.47 -7.64 -0.94
C VAL A 83 7.58 -6.59 -1.09
N PHE A 84 7.43 -5.43 -0.46
CA PHE A 84 8.36 -4.31 -0.62
C PHE A 84 9.32 -4.11 0.57
N GLY A 85 9.21 -4.92 1.62
CA GLY A 85 10.04 -4.77 2.83
C GLY A 85 9.72 -3.50 3.64
N ALA A 86 8.44 -3.14 3.74
CA ALA A 86 7.96 -1.95 4.46
C ALA A 86 7.25 -2.32 5.77
N GLU A 87 6.99 -1.33 6.62
CA GLU A 87 6.20 -1.52 7.84
C GLU A 87 4.69 -1.35 7.55
N GLU A 88 3.83 -2.26 8.05
CA GLU A 88 2.37 -2.20 7.82
C GLU A 88 1.76 -0.83 8.16
N LEU A 89 2.24 -0.20 9.24
CA LEU A 89 1.73 1.09 9.67
C LEU A 89 2.06 2.21 8.66
N HIS A 90 3.26 2.16 8.06
CA HIS A 90 3.67 3.10 7.02
C HIS A 90 2.80 2.94 5.77
N VAL A 91 2.57 1.71 5.34
CA VAL A 91 1.70 1.37 4.21
C VAL A 91 0.30 1.96 4.40
N LYS A 92 -0.30 1.78 5.60
CA LYS A 92 -1.64 2.33 5.92
C LYS A 92 -1.67 3.86 5.84
N ARG A 93 -0.67 4.53 6.42
CA ARG A 93 -0.59 6.01 6.42
C ARG A 93 -0.44 6.57 5.02
N ILE A 94 0.43 5.96 4.20
CA ILE A 94 0.66 6.39 2.82
C ILE A 94 -0.60 6.15 1.98
N ALA A 95 -1.22 4.97 2.08
CA ALA A 95 -2.47 4.70 1.36
C ALA A 95 -3.58 5.68 1.75
N LYS A 96 -3.71 6.01 3.05
CA LYS A 96 -4.66 7.01 3.51
C LYS A 96 -4.36 8.41 2.96
N ALA A 97 -3.09 8.80 2.90
CA ALA A 97 -2.68 10.06 2.29
C ALA A 97 -3.00 10.13 0.79
N ILE A 98 -2.86 9.00 0.07
CA ILE A 98 -3.24 8.91 -1.35
C ILE A 98 -4.76 9.06 -1.52
N GLU A 99 -5.55 8.40 -0.67
CA GLU A 99 -7.02 8.55 -0.66
C GLU A 99 -7.45 10.00 -0.36
N THR A 100 -6.75 10.71 0.53
CA THR A 100 -7.04 12.13 0.79
C THR A 100 -6.75 13.02 -0.43
N CYS A 101 -5.89 12.58 -1.35
CA CYS A 101 -5.63 13.25 -2.63
C CYS A 101 -6.44 12.70 -3.81
N SER A 102 -7.39 11.77 -3.60
CA SER A 102 -8.11 11.15 -4.74
C SER A 102 -8.99 12.14 -5.49
N GLU A 103 -9.41 13.22 -4.82
CA GLU A 103 -10.20 14.30 -5.40
C GLU A 103 -9.35 15.57 -5.49
N ALA A 104 -9.32 16.17 -6.68
CA ALA A 104 -8.62 17.43 -6.88
C ALA A 104 -9.33 18.54 -6.09
N PRO A 105 -8.59 19.36 -5.32
CA PRO A 105 -9.19 20.47 -4.60
C PRO A 105 -9.74 21.49 -5.61
N ALA A 106 -10.96 21.97 -5.40
CA ALA A 106 -11.58 23.00 -6.22
C ALA A 106 -11.03 24.40 -5.91
N THR A 107 -10.51 24.60 -4.70
CA THR A 107 -9.96 25.89 -4.25
C THR A 107 -8.57 25.78 -3.62
N ALA A 108 -7.83 26.91 -3.60
CA ALA A 108 -6.53 26.99 -2.94
C ALA A 108 -6.62 26.71 -1.43
N LYS A 109 -7.75 27.06 -0.80
CA LYS A 109 -8.02 26.77 0.62
C LYS A 109 -8.12 25.26 0.85
N GLU A 110 -8.90 24.57 0.03
CA GLU A 110 -9.02 23.10 0.09
C GLU A 110 -7.67 22.41 -0.16
N ALA A 111 -6.86 22.92 -1.09
CA ALA A 111 -5.51 22.40 -1.33
C ALA A 111 -4.62 22.51 -0.08
N ALA A 112 -4.68 23.65 0.63
CA ALA A 112 -3.94 23.84 1.88
C ALA A 112 -4.43 22.89 2.99
N GLU A 113 -5.75 22.71 3.11
CA GLU A 113 -6.36 21.79 4.07
C GLU A 113 -5.98 20.32 3.79
N GLN A 114 -5.99 19.90 2.52
CA GLN A 114 -5.53 18.58 2.10
C GLN A 114 -4.06 18.35 2.47
N LEU A 115 -3.17 19.31 2.19
CA LEU A 115 -1.76 19.22 2.56
C LEU A 115 -1.56 19.12 4.07
N ALA A 116 -2.34 19.88 4.86
CA ALA A 116 -2.32 19.79 6.31
C ALA A 116 -2.80 18.40 6.81
N ALA A 117 -3.85 17.85 6.22
CA ALA A 117 -4.36 16.52 6.53
C ALA A 117 -3.36 15.41 6.18
N ILE A 118 -2.68 15.52 5.04
CA ILE A 118 -1.61 14.60 4.62
C ILE A 118 -0.46 14.65 5.62
N ARG A 119 -0.01 15.86 5.99
CA ARG A 119 1.08 16.04 6.96
C ARG A 119 0.71 15.57 8.37
N LYS A 120 -0.57 15.56 8.74
CA LYS A 120 -1.07 14.97 9.99
C LYS A 120 -1.09 13.44 9.94
N THR A 121 -1.44 12.89 8.78
CA THR A 121 -1.57 11.44 8.54
C THR A 121 -0.21 10.78 8.48
N LEU A 122 0.68 11.34 7.66
CA LEU A 122 2.09 10.97 7.62
C LEU A 122 2.71 11.58 8.89
N LYS A 123 2.92 10.77 9.92
CA LYS A 123 3.65 11.20 11.12
C LYS A 123 5.14 11.01 10.91
N THR A 124 5.96 11.78 11.62
CA THR A 124 7.43 11.60 11.60
C THR A 124 7.77 10.20 12.10
N VAL A 125 8.60 9.50 11.33
CA VAL A 125 9.14 8.19 11.66
C VAL A 125 10.55 8.43 12.21
N LYS A 126 10.87 7.79 13.34
CA LYS A 126 12.25 7.81 13.84
C LYS A 126 13.09 6.99 12.87
N LEU A 127 14.08 7.61 12.25
CA LEU A 127 15.16 6.85 11.63
C LEU A 127 15.98 6.28 12.77
N GLU A 128 15.86 4.98 13.03
CA GLU A 128 16.91 4.28 13.74
C GLU A 128 18.11 4.29 12.79
N ILE A 129 19.03 5.22 13.03
CA ILE A 129 20.32 5.21 12.36
C ILE A 129 20.96 3.92 12.84
N ALA A 130 20.99 2.90 12.00
CA ALA A 130 21.84 1.76 12.21
C ALA A 130 23.28 2.28 12.18
N GLU A 131 23.87 2.48 13.37
CA GLU A 131 25.31 2.64 13.51
C GLU A 131 25.94 1.38 12.91
N ALA A 132 26.56 1.54 11.73
CA ALA A 132 27.40 0.51 11.15
C ALA A 132 28.68 0.43 11.99
N ALA A 133 28.78 -0.63 12.79
CA ALA A 133 30.00 -1.05 13.48
C ALA A 133 30.88 -1.91 12.56
#